data_AF-A0A0A1F7Y6-F1
#
_entry.id   AF-A0A0A1F7Y6-F1
#
_cell.length_a   1.000
_cell.length_b   1.000
_cell.length_c   1.000
_cell.angle_alpha   90.00
_cell.angle_beta   90.00
_cell.angle_gamma   90.00
#
_symmetry.space_group_name_H-M   'P 1'
#
loop_
_entity.id
_entity.type
_entity.pdbx_description
1 polymer ?
#
loop_
_entity_poly.entity_id
_entity_poly.type
_entity_poly.pdbx_seq_one_letter_code
_entity_poly.pdbx_strand_id
1 'polypeptide(L)'
;MELSEADIQPDLDRRKPGTSRHVTQRQEPDTVEILSGVYEGKTTGTPIALLIRNQDQRSKDYGNILETFRPGHADYTYWQKYGIRDPRGGGRSSARLTAPAVAAAAIAKKWLKQQYGTTFKGCMSQLGELPIVFESWDHVPNNPFFAANVSQIDALEAYMDALRKDGDSCGARIDVVASNVPVGLGEPLYDKLDAEIGYAMMGINAVKGVEIGAGFACVAQKGSQHGDEITRHGFLTNNAGGILGGISSGQDITVSIAIKPTSSIRTPRQSIDKLGNPATVETFGRHDPCVGIRATPIAEAMLALVLMDHALRHRAQCGDVKVERLVDPQ
;
A
#
# COMPACT_ATOMS: atom_id res chain seq x y z
N MET A 1 -7.19 -24.62 1.52
CA MET A 1 -6.48 -23.89 2.59
C MET A 1 -7.50 -23.60 3.69
N GLU A 2 -7.16 -23.75 4.97
CA GLU A 2 -8.07 -23.32 6.06
C GLU A 2 -8.25 -21.80 6.02
N LEU A 3 -9.47 -21.31 6.21
CA LEU A 3 -9.77 -19.89 6.17
C LEU A 3 -10.98 -19.54 7.04
N SER A 4 -10.84 -18.48 7.82
CA SER A 4 -11.90 -17.83 8.60
C SER A 4 -11.71 -16.32 8.60
N GLU A 5 -12.70 -15.57 9.05
CA GLU A 5 -12.63 -14.11 9.24
C GLU A 5 -11.47 -13.71 10.17
N ALA A 6 -11.14 -14.55 11.15
CA ALA A 6 -10.04 -14.31 12.10
C ALA A 6 -8.66 -14.28 11.42
N ASP A 7 -8.52 -14.90 10.24
CA ASP A 7 -7.30 -14.83 9.44
C ASP A 7 -7.17 -13.50 8.67
N ILE A 8 -8.26 -12.76 8.52
CA ILE A 8 -8.36 -11.55 7.69
C ILE A 8 -8.38 -10.29 8.56
N GLN A 9 -9.07 -10.37 9.70
CA GLN A 9 -9.30 -9.23 10.58
C GLN A 9 -8.02 -8.50 11.05
N PRO A 10 -6.90 -9.18 11.37
CA PRO A 10 -5.68 -8.49 11.81
C PRO A 10 -5.13 -7.49 10.80
N ASP A 11 -5.16 -7.81 9.50
CA ASP A 11 -4.71 -6.89 8.43
C ASP A 11 -5.68 -5.71 8.29
N LEU A 12 -6.99 -5.95 8.43
CA LEU A 12 -8.00 -4.89 8.44
C LEU A 12 -7.84 -3.96 9.65
N ASP A 13 -7.52 -4.52 10.82
CA ASP A 13 -7.28 -3.76 12.05
C ASP A 13 -6.04 -2.88 11.98
N ARG A 14 -5.00 -3.30 11.26
CA ARG A 14 -3.82 -2.45 10.97
C ARG A 14 -4.16 -1.30 10.03
N ARG A 15 -5.12 -1.49 9.12
CA ARG A 15 -5.52 -0.51 8.09
C ARG A 15 -6.58 0.49 8.56
N LYS A 16 -7.47 0.08 9.47
CA LYS A 16 -8.67 0.83 9.83
C LYS A 16 -8.33 2.25 10.34
N PRO A 17 -9.22 3.23 10.13
CA PRO A 17 -9.06 4.56 10.72
C PRO A 17 -9.18 4.53 12.25
N GLY A 18 -8.85 5.64 12.90
CA GLY A 18 -9.05 5.80 14.35
C GLY A 18 -8.08 5.03 15.24
N THR A 19 -6.98 4.50 14.68
CA THR A 19 -5.95 3.76 15.42
C THR A 19 -5.05 4.66 16.27
N SER A 20 -5.00 5.96 15.99
CA SER A 20 -4.24 6.93 16.77
C SER A 20 -4.81 8.33 16.67
N ARG A 21 -4.35 9.25 17.53
CA ARG A 21 -4.63 10.70 17.40
C ARG A 21 -4.11 11.30 16.10
N HIS A 22 -3.21 10.58 15.40
CA HIS A 22 -2.53 11.12 14.22
C HIS A 22 -3.27 10.94 12.90
N VAL A 23 -4.28 10.07 12.89
CA VAL A 23 -5.11 9.74 11.73
C VAL A 23 -6.56 10.17 11.94
N THR A 24 -7.39 9.97 10.93
CA THR A 24 -8.80 10.32 10.91
C THR A 24 -9.53 9.58 12.02
N GLN A 25 -10.28 10.32 12.82
CA GLN A 25 -10.98 9.82 14.01
C GLN A 25 -12.32 9.13 13.68
N ARG A 26 -12.43 8.54 12.48
CA ARG A 26 -13.58 7.73 12.10
C ARG A 26 -13.49 6.39 12.82
N GLN A 27 -14.61 5.90 13.29
CA GLN A 27 -14.70 4.59 13.92
C GLN A 27 -15.40 3.64 12.96
N GLU A 28 -14.62 3.00 12.10
CA GLU A 28 -15.08 1.91 11.26
C GLU A 28 -14.52 0.60 11.83
N PRO A 29 -15.38 -0.36 12.24
CA PRO A 29 -14.90 -1.61 12.81
C PRO A 29 -14.18 -2.47 11.75
N ASP A 30 -14.47 -2.24 10.46
CA ASP A 30 -13.96 -3.03 9.34
C ASP A 30 -14.13 -4.54 9.54
N THR A 31 -15.24 -4.92 10.19
CA THR A 31 -15.61 -6.32 10.35
C THR A 31 -15.87 -6.93 8.97
N VAL A 32 -15.13 -8.00 8.67
CA VAL A 32 -15.29 -8.79 7.46
C VAL A 32 -16.24 -9.95 7.69
N GLU A 33 -17.03 -10.26 6.68
CA GLU A 33 -17.91 -11.43 6.60
C GLU A 33 -17.57 -12.20 5.32
N ILE A 34 -17.36 -13.52 5.43
CA ILE A 34 -17.15 -14.39 4.27
C ILE A 34 -18.51 -14.89 3.77
N LEU A 35 -18.88 -14.52 2.55
CA LEU A 35 -20.18 -14.85 1.96
C LEU A 35 -20.15 -16.11 1.07
N SER A 36 -18.99 -16.49 0.54
CA SER A 36 -18.85 -17.63 -0.37
C SER A 36 -17.43 -18.17 -0.41
N GLY A 37 -17.24 -19.32 -1.07
CA GLY A 37 -15.91 -19.87 -1.36
C GLY A 37 -15.24 -20.60 -0.20
N VAL A 38 -15.87 -20.63 0.98
CA VAL A 38 -15.44 -21.37 2.17
C VAL A 38 -16.53 -22.34 2.60
N TYR A 39 -16.16 -23.58 2.88
CA TYR A 39 -17.02 -24.63 3.43
C TYR A 39 -16.25 -25.40 4.50
N GLU A 40 -16.86 -25.63 5.66
CA GLU A 40 -16.22 -26.30 6.82
C GLU A 40 -14.83 -25.71 7.16
N GLY A 41 -14.72 -24.38 7.13
CA GLY A 41 -13.49 -23.66 7.44
C GLY A 41 -12.37 -23.80 6.40
N LYS A 42 -12.67 -24.30 5.19
CA LYS A 42 -11.68 -24.49 4.11
C LYS A 42 -12.10 -23.81 2.82
N THR A 43 -11.13 -23.24 2.12
CA THR A 43 -11.33 -22.73 0.76
C THR A 43 -11.69 -23.86 -0.19
N THR A 44 -12.71 -23.63 -1.01
CA THR A 44 -13.27 -24.62 -1.94
C THR A 44 -12.63 -24.58 -3.34
N GLY A 45 -11.85 -23.55 -3.63
CA GLY A 45 -11.31 -23.27 -4.98
C GLY A 45 -12.25 -22.42 -5.85
N THR A 46 -13.47 -22.12 -5.39
CA THR A 46 -14.39 -21.19 -6.06
C THR A 46 -14.21 -19.76 -5.56
N PRO A 47 -14.85 -18.75 -6.18
CA PRO A 47 -14.73 -17.35 -5.74
C PRO A 47 -15.10 -17.14 -4.26
N ILE A 48 -14.24 -16.41 -3.54
CA ILE A 48 -14.46 -15.98 -2.15
C ILE A 48 -15.00 -14.55 -2.16
N ALA A 49 -16.24 -14.38 -1.76
CA ALA A 49 -16.86 -13.06 -1.61
C ALA A 49 -16.71 -12.57 -0.17
N LEU A 50 -16.18 -11.36 0.00
CA LEU A 50 -16.00 -10.69 1.29
C LEU A 50 -16.92 -9.48 1.38
N LEU A 51 -17.65 -9.33 2.48
CA LEU A 51 -18.46 -8.16 2.77
C LEU A 51 -17.87 -7.37 3.93
N ILE A 52 -17.66 -6.07 3.71
CA ILE A 52 -17.22 -5.12 4.72
C ILE A 52 -18.18 -3.93 4.68
N ARG A 53 -19.02 -3.80 5.70
CA ARG A 53 -20.02 -2.72 5.76
C ARG A 53 -19.36 -1.38 6.07
N ASN A 54 -19.97 -0.30 5.61
CA ASN A 54 -19.54 1.07 5.89
C ASN A 54 -20.54 1.68 6.88
N GLN A 55 -20.15 1.90 8.14
CA GLN A 55 -21.09 2.17 9.24
C GLN A 55 -21.07 3.62 9.75
N ASP A 56 -20.00 4.38 9.54
CA ASP A 56 -19.82 5.78 9.99
C ASP A 56 -19.81 6.75 8.79
N GLN A 57 -20.71 6.55 7.82
CA GLN A 57 -20.89 7.50 6.72
C GLN A 57 -21.70 8.71 7.19
N ARG A 58 -21.01 9.83 7.46
CA ARG A 58 -21.66 11.12 7.75
C ARG A 58 -21.87 11.93 6.48
N SER A 59 -23.11 12.00 6.00
CA SER A 59 -23.48 12.73 4.78
C SER A 59 -23.40 14.26 4.93
N LYS A 60 -23.48 14.78 6.16
CA LYS A 60 -23.59 16.22 6.45
C LYS A 60 -22.29 17.00 6.23
N ASP A 61 -21.13 16.35 6.31
CA ASP A 61 -19.81 17.02 6.22
C ASP A 61 -19.42 17.42 4.77
N TYR A 62 -20.25 17.10 3.77
CA TYR A 62 -19.93 17.25 2.34
C TYR A 62 -20.75 18.32 1.60
N GLY A 63 -21.64 19.03 2.29
CA GLY A 63 -22.56 20.01 1.71
C GLY A 63 -21.87 21.09 0.86
N ASN A 64 -20.79 21.66 1.39
CA ASN A 64 -20.07 22.78 0.76
C ASN A 64 -19.22 22.36 -0.46
N ILE A 65 -19.06 21.06 -0.70
CA ILE A 65 -18.13 20.52 -1.70
C ILE A 65 -18.90 19.91 -2.90
N LEU A 66 -20.21 19.73 -2.77
CA LEU A 66 -21.07 19.13 -3.81
C LEU A 66 -20.94 19.82 -5.17
N GLU A 67 -20.79 21.14 -5.17
CA GLU A 67 -20.78 21.98 -6.38
C GLU A 67 -19.39 22.48 -6.78
N THR A 68 -18.35 22.20 -5.99
CA THR A 68 -16.97 22.65 -6.26
C THR A 68 -16.04 21.47 -6.55
N PHE A 69 -14.84 21.75 -7.07
CA PHE A 69 -13.79 20.75 -7.26
C PHE A 69 -12.69 20.93 -6.22
N ARG A 70 -12.45 19.95 -5.33
CA ARG A 70 -11.32 20.07 -4.40
C ARG A 70 -9.99 19.94 -5.15
N PRO A 71 -9.05 20.89 -4.99
CA PRO A 71 -7.72 20.75 -5.54
C PRO A 71 -7.06 19.44 -5.09
N GLY A 72 -6.43 18.73 -6.03
CA GLY A 72 -5.75 17.46 -5.75
C GLY A 72 -6.65 16.24 -5.54
N HIS A 73 -7.98 16.38 -5.53
CA HIS A 73 -8.91 15.24 -5.52
C HIS A 73 -9.33 14.84 -6.94
N ALA A 74 -9.97 13.68 -7.05
CA ALA A 74 -10.51 13.15 -8.31
C ALA A 74 -11.81 13.84 -8.75
N ASP A 75 -12.23 14.89 -8.04
CA ASP A 75 -13.50 15.56 -8.18
C ASP A 75 -13.79 16.04 -9.61
N TYR A 76 -12.83 16.75 -10.21
CA TYR A 76 -12.96 17.29 -11.56
C TYR A 76 -12.93 16.18 -12.61
N THR A 77 -11.97 15.25 -12.49
CA THR A 77 -11.79 14.19 -13.47
C THR A 77 -12.95 13.20 -13.47
N TYR A 78 -13.56 12.90 -12.32
CA TYR A 78 -14.76 12.06 -12.25
C TYR A 78 -15.96 12.76 -12.86
N TRP A 79 -16.14 14.06 -12.59
CA TRP A 79 -17.21 14.83 -13.22
C TRP A 79 -17.07 14.85 -14.75
N GLN A 80 -15.88 15.16 -15.27
CA GLN A 80 -15.61 15.18 -16.71
C GLN A 80 -15.73 13.80 -17.35
N LYS A 81 -15.35 12.73 -16.65
CA LYS A 81 -15.38 11.36 -17.18
C LYS A 81 -16.77 10.74 -17.17
N TYR A 82 -17.57 10.99 -16.14
CA TYR A 82 -18.83 10.27 -15.90
C TYR A 82 -20.08 11.16 -15.88
N GLY A 83 -19.94 12.49 -15.91
CA GLY A 83 -21.05 13.44 -15.78
C GLY A 83 -21.71 13.47 -14.40
N ILE A 84 -21.32 12.57 -13.50
CA ILE A 84 -21.81 12.45 -12.13
C ILE A 84 -20.65 12.11 -11.19
N ARG A 85 -20.69 12.68 -10.00
CA ARG A 85 -19.70 12.46 -8.95
C ARG A 85 -20.41 12.15 -7.64
N ASP A 86 -19.97 11.10 -6.97
CA ASP A 86 -20.31 10.85 -5.58
C ASP A 86 -19.27 11.55 -4.67
N PRO A 87 -19.61 12.68 -4.03
CA PRO A 87 -18.66 13.41 -3.19
C PRO A 87 -18.46 12.76 -1.81
N ARG A 88 -19.27 11.74 -1.47
CA ARG A 88 -19.23 11.12 -0.14
C ARG A 88 -17.91 10.39 0.06
N GLY A 89 -17.40 10.40 1.29
CA GLY A 89 -16.15 9.73 1.68
C GLY A 89 -16.11 8.20 1.58
N GLY A 90 -17.13 7.57 0.97
CA GLY A 90 -17.19 6.14 0.65
C GLY A 90 -17.42 5.83 -0.83
N GLY A 91 -17.39 6.84 -1.70
CA GLY A 91 -17.54 6.67 -3.15
C GLY A 91 -16.33 6.03 -3.82
N ARG A 92 -16.41 5.79 -5.13
CA ARG A 92 -15.40 5.04 -5.93
C ARG A 92 -13.98 5.60 -5.89
N SER A 93 -13.80 6.89 -5.62
CA SER A 93 -12.48 7.53 -5.48
C SER A 93 -11.94 7.52 -4.05
N SER A 94 -12.70 7.01 -3.08
CA SER A 94 -12.31 6.98 -1.67
C SER A 94 -11.29 5.89 -1.37
N ALA A 95 -10.35 6.22 -0.48
CA ALA A 95 -9.46 5.25 0.15
C ALA A 95 -10.22 4.14 0.91
N ARG A 96 -11.55 4.23 1.10
CA ARG A 96 -12.38 3.11 1.61
C ARG A 96 -12.19 1.84 0.78
N LEU A 97 -11.99 1.96 -0.54
CA LEU A 97 -11.79 0.80 -1.42
C LEU A 97 -10.48 0.04 -1.20
N THR A 98 -9.60 0.55 -0.33
CA THR A 98 -8.42 -0.20 0.11
C THR A 98 -8.77 -1.29 1.14
N ALA A 99 -9.91 -1.19 1.84
CA ALA A 99 -10.32 -2.21 2.81
C ALA A 99 -10.59 -3.58 2.13
N PRO A 100 -11.37 -3.66 1.03
CA PRO A 100 -11.51 -4.92 0.28
C PRO A 100 -10.18 -5.48 -0.23
N ALA A 101 -9.27 -4.62 -0.71
CA ALA A 101 -7.95 -5.06 -1.19
C ALA A 101 -7.10 -5.67 -0.06
N VAL A 102 -7.08 -5.02 1.11
CA VAL A 102 -6.39 -5.54 2.31
C VAL A 102 -7.01 -6.87 2.77
N ALA A 103 -8.34 -6.99 2.75
CA ALA A 103 -9.02 -8.22 3.12
C ALA A 103 -8.67 -9.38 2.17
N ALA A 104 -8.71 -9.14 0.85
CA ALA A 104 -8.29 -10.13 -0.14
C ALA A 104 -6.81 -10.49 0.00
N ALA A 105 -5.96 -9.50 0.29
CA ALA A 105 -4.53 -9.73 0.46
C ALA A 105 -4.19 -10.54 1.71
N ALA A 106 -4.99 -10.49 2.78
CA ALA A 106 -4.77 -11.35 3.94
C ALA A 106 -4.87 -12.85 3.56
N ILE A 107 -5.81 -13.18 2.67
CA ILE A 107 -5.93 -14.54 2.08
C ILE A 107 -4.66 -14.86 1.27
N ALA A 108 -4.18 -13.90 0.45
CA ALA A 108 -2.96 -14.06 -0.34
C ALA A 108 -1.71 -14.26 0.52
N LYS A 109 -1.51 -13.44 1.55
CA LYS A 109 -0.43 -13.56 2.53
C LYS A 109 -0.47 -14.92 3.22
N LYS A 110 -1.65 -15.39 3.64
CA LYS A 110 -1.81 -16.71 4.27
C LYS A 110 -1.39 -17.83 3.31
N TRP A 111 -1.85 -17.79 2.06
CA TRP A 111 -1.51 -18.81 1.06
C TRP A 111 -0.01 -18.81 0.73
N LEU A 112 0.56 -17.65 0.43
CA LEU A 112 1.98 -17.49 0.11
C LEU A 112 2.88 -17.96 1.26
N LYS A 113 2.52 -17.63 2.50
CA LYS A 113 3.23 -18.11 3.70
C LYS A 113 3.18 -19.64 3.82
N GLN A 114 2.03 -20.26 3.57
CA GLN A 114 1.89 -21.72 3.63
C GLN A 114 2.65 -22.45 2.52
N GLN A 115 2.69 -21.88 1.30
CA GLN A 115 3.32 -22.53 0.16
C GLN A 115 4.83 -22.33 0.12
N TYR A 116 5.30 -21.12 0.45
CA TYR A 116 6.69 -20.70 0.20
C TYR A 116 7.38 -20.13 1.43
N GLY A 117 6.67 -19.96 2.56
CA GLY A 117 7.19 -19.22 3.70
C GLY A 117 7.33 -17.72 3.45
N THR A 118 6.73 -17.19 2.37
CA THR A 118 6.81 -15.78 2.01
C THR A 118 6.17 -14.92 3.10
N THR A 119 6.87 -13.85 3.50
CA THR A 119 6.40 -12.89 4.49
C THR A 119 6.53 -11.47 3.98
N PHE A 120 5.75 -10.56 4.55
CA PHE A 120 5.67 -9.16 4.13
C PHE A 120 5.88 -8.26 5.33
N LYS A 121 6.71 -7.24 5.18
CA LYS A 121 6.91 -6.18 6.18
C LYS A 121 6.95 -4.84 5.48
N GLY A 122 6.22 -3.85 5.99
CA GLY A 122 6.35 -2.48 5.54
C GLY A 122 6.59 -1.52 6.69
N CYS A 123 7.24 -0.40 6.41
CA CYS A 123 7.43 0.69 7.37
C CYS A 123 7.34 2.06 6.67
N MET A 124 7.05 3.09 7.46
CA MET A 124 7.26 4.46 7.01
C MET A 124 8.73 4.82 7.18
N SER A 125 9.38 5.22 6.07
CA SER A 125 10.79 5.61 6.05
C SER A 125 11.00 7.11 5.92
N GLN A 126 9.94 7.87 5.63
CA GLN A 126 9.99 9.33 5.65
C GLN A 126 8.60 9.93 5.91
N LEU A 127 8.53 10.98 6.72
CA LEU A 127 7.34 11.78 6.96
C LEU A 127 7.62 13.26 6.67
N GLY A 128 7.06 13.79 5.58
CA GLY A 128 7.39 15.12 5.10
C GLY A 128 8.90 15.31 4.93
N GLU A 129 9.47 16.26 5.67
CA GLU A 129 10.89 16.60 5.64
C GLU A 129 11.77 15.72 6.55
N LEU A 130 11.18 14.74 7.26
CA LEU A 130 11.86 13.93 8.27
C LEU A 130 12.11 12.51 7.75
N PRO A 131 13.35 12.16 7.33
CA PRO A 131 13.75 10.78 7.16
C PRO A 131 13.70 10.02 8.48
N ILE A 132 13.28 8.76 8.43
CA ILE A 132 13.18 7.87 9.58
C ILE A 132 14.32 6.86 9.48
N VAL A 133 15.21 6.87 10.47
CA VAL A 133 16.31 5.92 10.59
C VAL A 133 15.75 4.53 10.86
N PHE A 134 16.23 3.53 10.12
CA PHE A 134 15.86 2.15 10.38
C PHE A 134 16.65 1.60 11.59
N GLU A 135 15.96 1.19 12.66
CA GLU A 135 16.55 0.52 13.82
C GLU A 135 16.17 -0.97 13.85
N SER A 136 14.88 -1.28 13.81
CA SER A 136 14.37 -2.65 13.81
C SER A 136 12.94 -2.75 13.29
N TRP A 137 12.64 -3.87 12.64
CA TRP A 137 11.27 -4.27 12.30
C TRP A 137 10.37 -4.45 13.53
N ASP A 138 10.94 -4.73 14.71
CA ASP A 138 10.19 -4.95 15.94
C ASP A 138 9.51 -3.67 16.46
N HIS A 139 9.96 -2.49 16.01
CA HIS A 139 9.36 -1.21 16.40
C HIS A 139 8.11 -0.87 15.58
N VAL A 140 8.04 -1.33 14.33
CA VAL A 140 6.98 -1.02 13.37
C VAL A 140 5.55 -1.23 13.91
N PRO A 141 5.20 -2.37 14.53
CA PRO A 141 3.83 -2.58 15.02
C PRO A 141 3.49 -1.78 16.29
N ASN A 142 4.49 -1.18 16.95
CA ASN A 142 4.37 -0.63 18.29
C ASN A 142 4.25 0.90 18.33
N ASN A 143 4.05 1.54 17.18
CA ASN A 143 3.91 2.98 17.08
C ASN A 143 2.89 3.38 16.00
N PRO A 144 2.30 4.58 16.08
CA PRO A 144 1.21 4.97 15.18
C PRO A 144 1.67 5.31 13.76
N PHE A 145 2.97 5.38 13.49
CA PHE A 145 3.54 5.78 12.20
C PHE A 145 4.00 4.59 11.34
N PHE A 146 4.01 3.37 11.91
CA PHE A 146 4.74 2.24 11.34
C PHE A 146 6.23 2.55 11.13
N ALA A 147 6.81 3.41 11.96
CA ALA A 147 8.24 3.73 11.92
C ALA A 147 9.05 2.53 12.40
N ALA A 148 10.20 2.28 11.76
CA ALA A 148 11.12 1.21 12.16
C ALA A 148 12.09 1.63 13.28
N ASN A 149 11.71 2.62 14.09
CA ASN A 149 12.50 3.11 15.22
C ASN A 149 11.62 3.63 16.35
N VAL A 150 12.26 3.82 17.51
CA VAL A 150 11.66 4.52 18.66
C VAL A 150 12.28 5.90 18.87
N SER A 151 13.51 6.12 18.40
CA SER A 151 14.30 7.33 18.65
C SER A 151 13.71 8.62 18.07
N GLN A 152 12.85 8.53 17.05
CA GLN A 152 12.29 9.69 16.36
C GLN A 152 10.79 9.90 16.59
N ILE A 153 10.11 9.07 17.39
CA ILE A 153 8.65 9.13 17.54
C ILE A 153 8.19 10.50 18.04
N ASP A 154 8.81 11.06 19.08
CA ASP A 154 8.44 12.38 19.61
C ASP A 154 8.59 13.51 18.57
N ALA A 155 9.64 13.44 17.74
CA ALA A 155 9.86 14.40 16.66
C ALA A 155 8.80 14.28 15.56
N LEU A 156 8.40 13.06 15.20
CA LEU A 156 7.32 12.81 14.25
C LEU A 156 5.98 13.32 14.81
N GLU A 157 5.71 13.10 16.10
CA GLU A 157 4.49 13.60 16.75
C GLU A 157 4.44 15.13 16.76
N ALA A 158 5.52 15.79 17.16
CA ALA A 158 5.64 17.24 17.18
C ALA A 158 5.45 17.84 15.78
N TYR A 159 6.04 17.21 14.75
CA TYR A 159 5.85 17.62 13.36
C TYR A 159 4.39 17.52 12.91
N MET A 160 3.70 16.43 13.26
CA MET A 160 2.28 16.29 12.94
C MET A 160 1.39 17.28 13.69
N ASP A 161 1.74 17.62 14.94
CA ASP A 161 1.01 18.61 15.73
C ASP A 161 1.18 20.03 15.17
N ALA A 162 2.39 20.36 14.69
CA ALA A 162 2.64 21.61 13.96
C ALA A 162 1.78 21.70 12.69
N LEU A 163 1.78 20.65 11.84
CA LEU A 163 0.94 20.62 10.63
C LEU A 163 -0.56 20.79 10.92
N ARG A 164 -1.06 20.15 12.00
CA ARG A 164 -2.45 20.33 12.42
C ARG A 164 -2.78 21.76 12.82
N LYS A 165 -1.86 22.40 13.56
CA LYS A 165 -2.00 23.79 13.99
C LYS A 165 -2.01 24.73 12.78
N ASP A 166 -1.14 24.47 11.82
CA ASP A 166 -1.04 25.25 10.58
C ASP A 166 -2.17 24.95 9.59
N GLY A 167 -2.94 23.88 9.84
CA GLY A 167 -4.05 23.49 9.00
C GLY A 167 -3.62 22.90 7.65
N ASP A 168 -2.38 22.41 7.56
CA ASP A 168 -1.75 21.88 6.35
C ASP A 168 -1.47 20.36 6.47
N SER A 169 -0.75 19.80 5.49
CA SER A 169 -0.49 18.38 5.35
C SER A 169 0.90 18.11 4.76
N CYS A 170 1.38 16.88 4.91
CA CYS A 170 2.65 16.44 4.33
C CYS A 170 2.52 15.08 3.64
N GLY A 171 3.49 14.77 2.78
CA GLY A 171 3.63 13.47 2.13
C GLY A 171 4.38 12.46 3.01
N ALA A 172 4.63 11.27 2.47
CA ALA A 172 5.44 10.25 3.12
C ALA A 172 6.11 9.32 2.12
N ARG A 173 7.16 8.63 2.56
CA ARG A 173 7.74 7.45 1.89
C ARG A 173 7.42 6.22 2.72
N ILE A 174 6.92 5.18 2.06
CA ILE A 174 6.70 3.86 2.65
C ILE A 174 7.60 2.86 1.92
N ASP A 175 8.31 2.04 2.68
CA ASP A 175 9.11 0.95 2.17
C ASP A 175 8.43 -0.38 2.54
N VAL A 176 8.42 -1.33 1.61
CA VAL A 176 7.85 -2.67 1.78
C VAL A 176 8.84 -3.70 1.27
N VAL A 177 8.95 -4.79 2.04
CA VAL A 177 9.80 -5.93 1.75
C VAL A 177 8.96 -7.19 1.73
N ALA A 178 9.11 -8.01 0.69
CA ALA A 178 8.66 -9.39 0.68
C ALA A 178 9.87 -10.33 0.73
N SER A 179 9.94 -11.15 1.78
CA SER A 179 11.02 -12.11 2.00
C SER A 179 10.56 -13.53 1.73
N ASN A 180 11.49 -14.44 1.39
CA ASN A 180 11.22 -15.81 0.97
C ASN A 180 10.27 -15.88 -0.24
N VAL A 181 10.48 -15.01 -1.23
CA VAL A 181 9.78 -15.10 -2.51
C VAL A 181 10.44 -16.20 -3.33
N PRO A 182 9.70 -17.17 -3.90
CA PRO A 182 10.31 -18.20 -4.72
C PRO A 182 10.96 -17.59 -5.96
N VAL A 183 12.05 -18.20 -6.43
CA VAL A 183 12.69 -17.84 -7.71
C VAL A 183 11.74 -18.16 -8.86
N GLY A 184 11.67 -17.30 -9.86
CA GLY A 184 10.96 -17.60 -11.11
C GLY A 184 9.56 -16.98 -11.26
N LEU A 185 9.11 -16.16 -10.31
CA LEU A 185 7.84 -15.42 -10.44
C LEU A 185 8.01 -14.24 -11.39
N GLY A 186 7.11 -14.10 -12.36
CA GLY A 186 7.12 -13.00 -13.33
C GLY A 186 6.97 -13.51 -14.76
N GLU A 187 6.42 -12.67 -15.64
CA GLU A 187 6.30 -12.97 -17.07
C GLU A 187 7.19 -12.01 -17.88
N PRO A 188 8.10 -12.52 -18.72
CA PRO A 188 8.97 -11.64 -19.49
C PRO A 188 8.21 -10.67 -20.41
N LEU A 189 8.87 -9.54 -20.71
CA LEU A 189 8.47 -8.50 -21.67
C LEU A 189 7.26 -7.64 -21.29
N TYR A 190 6.06 -8.20 -21.15
CA TYR A 190 4.81 -7.42 -21.07
C TYR A 190 4.10 -7.47 -19.72
N ASP A 191 4.32 -8.54 -18.95
CA ASP A 191 3.74 -8.74 -17.62
C ASP A 191 4.86 -9.01 -16.60
N LYS A 192 5.93 -8.23 -16.70
CA LYS A 192 7.08 -8.33 -15.80
C LYS A 192 6.64 -8.09 -14.36
N LEU A 193 7.25 -8.81 -13.42
CA LEU A 193 6.88 -8.71 -12.01
C LEU A 193 7.04 -7.27 -11.46
N ASP A 194 8.15 -6.61 -11.78
CA ASP A 194 8.40 -5.22 -11.38
C ASP A 194 7.42 -4.23 -12.04
N ALA A 195 6.99 -4.49 -13.28
CA ALA A 195 5.99 -3.70 -13.97
C ALA A 195 4.59 -3.84 -13.33
N GLU A 196 4.15 -5.06 -13.00
CA GLU A 196 2.87 -5.29 -12.31
C GLU A 196 2.90 -4.74 -10.87
N ILE A 197 4.02 -4.86 -10.15
CA ILE A 197 4.21 -4.21 -8.84
C ILE A 197 4.09 -2.69 -9.01
N GLY A 198 4.80 -2.11 -9.99
CA GLY A 198 4.74 -0.68 -10.30
C GLY A 198 3.31 -0.21 -10.57
N TYR A 199 2.56 -0.96 -11.37
CA TYR A 199 1.15 -0.71 -11.68
C TYR A 199 0.28 -0.74 -10.42
N ALA A 200 0.37 -1.82 -9.64
CA ALA A 200 -0.44 -2.02 -8.44
C ALA A 200 -0.17 -0.94 -7.38
N MET A 201 1.11 -0.62 -7.15
CA MET A 201 1.54 0.38 -6.19
C MET A 201 1.14 1.80 -6.61
N MET A 202 1.31 2.16 -7.88
CA MET A 202 0.86 3.45 -8.41
C MET A 202 -0.67 3.60 -8.36
N GLY A 203 -1.40 2.49 -8.36
CA GLY A 203 -2.85 2.46 -8.19
C GLY A 203 -3.34 2.81 -6.79
N ILE A 204 -2.47 2.77 -5.77
CA ILE A 204 -2.82 3.18 -4.40
C ILE A 204 -3.11 4.68 -4.39
N ASN A 205 -4.20 5.08 -3.73
CA ASN A 205 -4.56 6.49 -3.61
C ASN A 205 -3.39 7.33 -3.07
N ALA A 206 -3.16 8.48 -3.70
CA ALA A 206 -2.09 9.43 -3.37
C ALA A 206 -0.64 8.97 -3.67
N VAL A 207 -0.41 7.75 -4.16
CA VAL A 207 0.94 7.38 -4.66
C VAL A 207 1.26 8.14 -5.94
N LYS A 208 2.47 8.69 -6.01
CA LYS A 208 2.99 9.48 -7.14
C LYS A 208 4.33 8.98 -7.68
N GLY A 209 4.98 8.04 -7.00
CA GLY A 209 6.24 7.42 -7.41
C GLY A 209 6.36 6.03 -6.81
N VAL A 210 7.01 5.13 -7.54
CA VAL A 210 7.32 3.76 -7.12
C VAL A 210 8.78 3.47 -7.48
N GLU A 211 9.51 2.86 -6.57
CA GLU A 211 10.88 2.40 -6.76
C GLU A 211 10.97 0.91 -6.42
N ILE A 212 11.81 0.18 -7.16
CA ILE A 212 12.19 -1.21 -6.87
C ILE A 212 13.69 -1.24 -6.62
N GLY A 213 14.15 -1.95 -5.59
CA GLY A 213 15.57 -2.05 -5.28
C GLY A 213 16.21 -0.70 -4.99
N ALA A 214 17.33 -0.41 -5.66
CA ALA A 214 18.02 0.87 -5.58
C ALA A 214 17.20 2.06 -6.11
N GLY A 215 16.09 1.81 -6.83
CA GLY A 215 15.22 2.88 -7.30
C GLY A 215 15.93 3.90 -8.18
N PHE A 216 15.62 5.18 -8.01
CA PHE A 216 16.29 6.25 -8.74
C PHE A 216 17.77 6.42 -8.35
N ALA A 217 18.24 5.86 -7.24
CA ALA A 217 19.65 5.90 -6.89
C ALA A 217 20.52 5.13 -7.90
N CYS A 218 19.95 4.20 -8.67
CA CYS A 218 20.66 3.47 -9.72
C CYS A 218 21.26 4.39 -10.80
N VAL A 219 20.67 5.57 -11.04
CA VAL A 219 21.11 6.53 -12.07
C VAL A 219 22.55 7.00 -11.84
N ALA A 220 22.97 7.09 -10.57
CA ALA A 220 24.31 7.52 -10.20
C ALA A 220 25.32 6.36 -10.08
N GLN A 221 24.88 5.10 -10.18
CA GLN A 221 25.71 3.93 -9.97
C GLN A 221 26.42 3.49 -11.27
N LYS A 222 27.67 3.04 -11.15
CA LYS A 222 28.36 2.36 -12.25
C LYS A 222 27.89 0.90 -12.36
N GLY A 223 28.01 0.29 -13.54
CA GLY A 223 27.68 -1.12 -13.73
C GLY A 223 28.43 -2.07 -12.77
N SER A 224 29.69 -1.75 -12.44
CA SER A 224 30.50 -2.49 -11.46
C SER A 224 30.05 -2.34 -10.00
N GLN A 225 29.06 -1.48 -9.73
CA GLN A 225 28.46 -1.27 -8.41
C GLN A 225 27.00 -1.74 -8.37
N HIS A 226 26.27 -1.56 -9.48
CA HIS A 226 24.85 -1.90 -9.55
C HIS A 226 24.61 -3.40 -9.77
N GLY A 227 25.49 -4.08 -10.51
CA GLY A 227 25.32 -5.51 -10.81
C GLY A 227 25.46 -6.36 -9.55
N ASP A 228 24.38 -7.03 -9.16
CA ASP A 228 24.37 -7.93 -8.01
C ASP A 228 25.14 -9.22 -8.32
N GLU A 229 26.34 -9.35 -7.76
CA GLU A 229 27.18 -10.54 -7.92
C GLU A 229 26.56 -11.77 -7.23
N ILE A 230 26.72 -12.95 -7.83
CA ILE A 230 26.17 -14.22 -7.34
C ILE A 230 27.28 -15.24 -7.06
N THR A 231 27.16 -15.92 -5.92
CA THR A 231 28.05 -17.02 -5.51
C THR A 231 27.22 -18.28 -5.23
N ARG A 232 27.89 -19.39 -4.87
CA ARG A 232 27.20 -20.60 -4.41
C ARG A 232 26.39 -20.39 -3.11
N HIS A 233 26.66 -19.32 -2.37
CA HIS A 233 25.95 -18.95 -1.14
C HIS A 233 24.87 -17.88 -1.37
N GLY A 234 24.62 -17.51 -2.63
CA GLY A 234 23.63 -16.51 -3.03
C GLY A 234 24.23 -15.20 -3.53
N PHE A 235 23.35 -14.22 -3.73
CA PHE A 235 23.72 -12.88 -4.15
C PHE A 235 24.41 -12.09 -3.03
N LEU A 236 25.43 -11.31 -3.37
CA LEU A 236 26.21 -10.51 -2.42
C LEU A 236 25.57 -9.16 -2.07
N THR A 237 24.75 -8.62 -2.98
CA THR A 237 24.01 -7.37 -2.85
C THR A 237 22.61 -7.51 -3.45
N ASN A 238 21.71 -6.55 -3.21
CA ASN A 238 20.34 -6.57 -3.73
C ASN A 238 19.91 -5.21 -4.33
N ASN A 239 20.73 -4.64 -5.20
CA ASN A 239 20.41 -3.39 -5.90
C ASN A 239 19.22 -3.55 -6.85
N ALA A 240 19.01 -4.75 -7.40
CA ALA A 240 17.88 -5.08 -8.25
C ALA A 240 16.54 -5.19 -7.51
N GLY A 241 16.56 -5.25 -6.16
CA GLY A 241 15.35 -5.39 -5.36
C GLY A 241 14.61 -6.70 -5.60
N GLY A 242 15.36 -7.79 -5.74
CA GLY A 242 14.84 -9.15 -5.86
C GLY A 242 14.24 -9.49 -7.22
N ILE A 243 14.36 -8.61 -8.23
CA ILE A 243 13.77 -8.81 -9.56
C ILE A 243 14.83 -8.57 -10.64
N LEU A 244 15.11 -9.59 -11.44
CA LEU A 244 16.06 -9.55 -12.55
C LEU A 244 15.35 -9.93 -13.85
N GLY A 245 15.42 -9.06 -14.85
CA GLY A 245 14.75 -9.29 -16.14
C GLY A 245 13.22 -9.38 -16.06
N GLY A 246 12.61 -8.90 -14.97
CA GLY A 246 11.18 -9.02 -14.70
C GLY A 246 10.77 -10.31 -13.99
N ILE A 247 11.74 -11.09 -13.49
CA ILE A 247 11.54 -12.36 -12.79
C ILE A 247 12.15 -12.28 -11.38
N SER A 248 11.51 -12.86 -10.37
CA SER A 248 12.04 -12.92 -9.00
C SER A 248 13.34 -13.74 -8.93
N SER A 249 14.37 -13.16 -8.30
CA SER A 249 15.69 -13.78 -8.12
C SER A 249 15.81 -14.68 -6.90
N GLY A 250 14.80 -14.66 -6.02
CA GLY A 250 14.80 -15.33 -4.72
C GLY A 250 15.34 -14.47 -3.57
N GLN A 251 15.97 -13.33 -3.87
CA GLN A 251 16.27 -12.32 -2.87
C GLN A 251 14.99 -11.61 -2.42
N ASP A 252 15.07 -10.88 -1.32
CA ASP A 252 14.00 -10.00 -0.87
C ASP A 252 13.57 -9.04 -1.98
N ILE A 253 12.26 -8.98 -2.24
CA ILE A 253 11.69 -7.96 -3.12
C ILE A 253 11.50 -6.69 -2.31
N THR A 254 12.16 -5.61 -2.71
CA THR A 254 12.11 -4.32 -2.01
C THR A 254 11.42 -3.27 -2.87
N VAL A 255 10.43 -2.59 -2.30
CA VAL A 255 9.60 -1.61 -2.99
C VAL A 255 9.45 -0.37 -2.12
N SER A 256 9.62 0.81 -2.71
CA SER A 256 9.31 2.08 -2.06
C SER A 256 8.22 2.83 -2.82
N ILE A 257 7.32 3.48 -2.09
CA ILE A 257 6.27 4.33 -2.67
C ILE A 257 6.34 5.74 -2.10
N ALA A 258 6.19 6.73 -2.99
CA ALA A 258 6.10 8.14 -2.65
C ALA A 258 4.64 8.57 -2.60
N ILE A 259 4.18 9.02 -1.44
CA ILE A 259 2.81 9.43 -1.18
C ILE A 259 2.75 10.95 -1.10
N LYS A 260 1.90 11.58 -1.91
CA LYS A 260 1.73 13.04 -1.89
C LYS A 260 1.04 13.52 -0.61
N PRO A 261 1.16 14.82 -0.27
CA PRO A 261 0.39 15.43 0.80
C PRO A 261 -1.13 15.26 0.66
N THR A 262 -1.81 15.16 1.81
CA THR A 262 -3.27 15.06 1.86
C THR A 262 -3.92 16.29 1.25
N SER A 263 -4.76 16.11 0.23
CA SER A 263 -5.27 17.26 -0.51
C SER A 263 -6.38 18.05 0.19
N SER A 264 -7.02 17.48 1.23
CA SER A 264 -8.00 18.18 2.05
C SER A 264 -7.33 18.84 3.25
N ILE A 265 -7.18 20.17 3.18
CA ILE A 265 -6.57 21.02 4.19
C ILE A 265 -7.51 22.16 4.61
N ARG A 266 -7.20 22.82 5.74
CA ARG A 266 -7.99 23.95 6.25
C ARG A 266 -7.63 25.27 5.57
N THR A 267 -6.43 25.36 5.01
CA THR A 267 -6.00 26.55 4.27
C THR A 267 -6.85 26.73 3.01
N PRO A 268 -7.47 27.92 2.81
CA PRO A 268 -8.26 28.21 1.62
C PRO A 268 -7.47 28.04 0.33
N ARG A 269 -8.06 27.37 -0.67
CA ARG A 269 -7.47 27.18 -1.99
C ARG A 269 -8.41 27.67 -3.08
N GLN A 270 -7.84 28.27 -4.13
CA GLN A 270 -8.59 28.62 -5.33
C GLN A 270 -9.04 27.36 -6.08
N SER A 271 -10.27 27.42 -6.60
CA SER A 271 -10.87 26.39 -7.44
C SER A 271 -11.98 27.02 -8.31
N ILE A 272 -12.81 26.19 -8.93
CA ILE A 272 -14.02 26.56 -9.64
C ILE A 272 -15.21 25.68 -9.21
N ASP A 273 -16.41 26.19 -9.43
CA ASP A 273 -17.65 25.41 -9.34
C ASP A 273 -17.95 24.65 -10.64
N LYS A 274 -19.05 23.88 -10.68
CA LYS A 274 -19.49 23.14 -11.87
C LYS A 274 -19.89 24.03 -13.06
N LEU A 275 -20.22 25.30 -12.81
CA LEU A 275 -20.54 26.29 -13.85
C LEU A 275 -19.28 27.00 -14.36
N GLY A 276 -18.11 26.74 -13.76
CA GLY A 276 -16.83 27.33 -14.11
C GLY A 276 -16.55 28.66 -13.41
N ASN A 277 -17.39 29.09 -12.46
CA ASN A 277 -17.15 30.32 -11.71
C ASN A 277 -16.02 30.10 -10.70
N PRO A 278 -15.17 31.11 -10.43
CA PRO A 278 -14.18 31.06 -9.37
C PRO A 278 -14.83 30.70 -8.02
N ALA A 279 -14.21 29.75 -7.32
CA ALA A 279 -14.64 29.30 -6.01
C ALA A 279 -13.44 29.20 -5.06
N THR A 280 -13.70 29.24 -3.77
CA THR A 280 -12.71 28.92 -2.74
C THR A 280 -13.12 27.62 -2.05
N VAL A 281 -12.17 26.70 -1.94
CA VAL A 281 -12.37 25.42 -1.28
C VAL A 281 -11.43 25.31 -0.10
N GLU A 282 -12.03 25.03 1.05
CA GLU A 282 -11.38 24.68 2.30
C GLU A 282 -12.16 23.52 2.91
N THR A 283 -11.46 22.58 3.53
CA THR A 283 -12.13 21.41 4.10
C THR A 283 -12.08 21.46 5.62
N PHE A 284 -13.24 21.66 6.23
CA PHE A 284 -13.42 21.58 7.67
C PHE A 284 -13.72 20.14 8.07
N GLY A 285 -12.91 19.54 8.94
CA GLY A 285 -13.13 18.17 9.38
C GLY A 285 -11.90 17.46 9.92
N ARG A 286 -12.06 16.16 10.17
CA ARG A 286 -11.05 15.23 10.71
C ARG A 286 -10.29 14.54 9.57
N HIS A 287 -9.53 15.31 8.80
CA HIS A 287 -8.68 14.77 7.73
C HIS A 287 -7.32 14.35 8.26
N ASP A 288 -6.73 13.33 7.62
CA ASP A 288 -5.37 12.90 7.91
C ASP A 288 -4.39 14.01 7.49
N PRO A 289 -3.61 14.61 8.40
CA PRO A 289 -2.52 15.51 8.00
C PRO A 289 -1.42 14.79 7.18
N CYS A 290 -1.37 13.46 7.23
CA CYS A 290 -0.61 12.63 6.29
C CYS A 290 -1.36 11.32 6.03
N VAL A 291 -1.87 11.13 4.81
CA VAL A 291 -2.51 9.86 4.40
C VAL A 291 -1.54 8.68 4.35
N GLY A 292 -0.23 8.95 4.28
CA GLY A 292 0.80 7.91 4.24
C GLY A 292 0.86 7.05 5.50
N ILE A 293 0.44 7.57 6.65
CA ILE A 293 0.44 6.83 7.94
C ILE A 293 -0.34 5.52 7.85
N ARG A 294 -1.41 5.47 7.05
CA ARG A 294 -2.24 4.26 6.90
C ARG A 294 -1.91 3.44 5.65
N ALA A 295 -0.90 3.86 4.88
CA ALA A 295 -0.58 3.24 3.59
C ALA A 295 0.27 1.98 3.72
N THR A 296 1.01 1.82 4.82
CA THR A 296 1.87 0.63 5.06
C THR A 296 1.15 -0.71 4.89
N PRO A 297 0.04 -1.01 5.61
CA PRO A 297 -0.67 -2.27 5.41
C PRO A 297 -1.30 -2.40 4.00
N ILE A 298 -1.59 -1.29 3.34
CA ILE A 298 -2.14 -1.27 1.98
C ILE A 298 -1.05 -1.64 0.97
N ALA A 299 0.15 -1.10 1.11
CA ALA A 299 1.28 -1.41 0.25
C ALA A 299 1.72 -2.88 0.40
N GLU A 300 1.79 -3.39 1.64
CA GLU A 300 2.00 -4.84 1.87
C GLU A 300 0.91 -5.69 1.19
N ALA A 301 -0.35 -5.25 1.26
CA ALA A 301 -1.47 -5.96 0.67
C ALA A 301 -1.38 -6.01 -0.87
N MET A 302 -1.08 -4.87 -1.50
CA MET A 302 -0.94 -4.82 -2.96
C MET A 302 0.22 -5.68 -3.45
N LEU A 303 1.37 -5.69 -2.74
CA LEU A 303 2.48 -6.57 -3.09
C LEU A 303 2.11 -8.05 -2.99
N ALA A 304 1.41 -8.44 -1.92
CA ALA A 304 0.98 -9.82 -1.72
C ALA A 304 0.00 -10.31 -2.79
N LEU A 305 -0.91 -9.44 -3.26
CA LEU A 305 -1.82 -9.76 -4.35
C LEU A 305 -1.08 -10.04 -5.67
N VAL A 306 -0.12 -9.17 -6.03
CA VAL A 306 0.70 -9.34 -7.24
C VAL A 306 1.53 -10.62 -7.15
N LEU A 307 2.18 -10.88 -6.01
CA LEU A 307 2.99 -12.09 -5.83
C LEU A 307 2.16 -13.37 -5.85
N MET A 308 0.95 -13.36 -5.28
CA MET A 308 0.06 -14.53 -5.35
C MET A 308 -0.38 -14.81 -6.80
N ASP A 309 -0.72 -13.78 -7.56
CA ASP A 309 -1.10 -13.94 -8.96
C ASP A 309 0.05 -14.56 -9.78
N HIS A 310 1.25 -13.98 -9.71
CA HIS A 310 2.41 -14.56 -10.39
C HIS A 310 2.78 -15.96 -9.90
N ALA A 311 2.61 -16.27 -8.61
CA ALA A 311 2.84 -17.62 -8.10
C ALA A 311 1.86 -18.65 -8.68
N LEU A 312 0.58 -18.28 -8.84
CA LEU A 312 -0.42 -19.14 -9.46
C LEU A 312 -0.19 -19.30 -10.96
N ARG A 313 0.17 -18.23 -11.68
CA ARG A 313 0.56 -18.28 -13.10
C ARG A 313 1.79 -19.17 -13.31
N HIS A 314 2.84 -18.96 -12.51
CA HIS A 314 4.06 -19.77 -12.54
C HIS A 314 3.76 -21.25 -12.28
N ARG A 315 2.93 -21.57 -11.28
CA ARG A 315 2.51 -22.95 -11.02
C ARG A 315 1.80 -23.58 -12.21
N ALA A 316 0.98 -22.83 -12.93
CA ALA A 316 0.20 -23.34 -14.07
C ALA A 316 1.06 -23.56 -15.32
N GLN A 317 2.01 -22.67 -15.61
CA GLN A 317 2.81 -22.70 -16.84
C GLN A 317 4.15 -23.42 -16.67
N CYS A 318 4.79 -23.29 -15.50
CA CYS A 318 6.18 -23.68 -15.25
C CYS A 318 6.33 -24.70 -14.13
N GLY A 319 5.24 -25.27 -13.60
CA GLY A 319 5.27 -26.16 -12.43
C GLY A 319 6.12 -27.43 -12.58
N ASP A 320 6.41 -27.85 -13.81
CA ASP A 320 7.25 -29.02 -14.12
C ASP A 320 8.74 -28.68 -14.29
N VAL A 321 9.10 -27.39 -14.32
CA VAL A 321 10.50 -26.96 -14.47
C VAL A 321 11.29 -27.32 -13.22
N LYS A 322 12.26 -28.21 -13.37
CA LYS A 322 13.20 -28.62 -12.32
C LYS A 322 14.62 -28.35 -12.78
N VAL A 323 15.28 -27.42 -12.12
CA VAL A 323 16.71 -27.17 -12.26
C VAL A 323 17.43 -27.69 -11.03
N GLU A 324 18.64 -28.24 -11.21
CA GLU A 324 19.51 -28.54 -10.07
C GLU A 324 19.78 -27.26 -9.28
N ARG A 325 19.72 -27.34 -7.95
CA ARG A 325 20.04 -26.17 -7.12
C ARG A 325 21.51 -25.83 -7.28
N LEU A 326 21.77 -24.68 -7.89
CA LEU A 326 23.12 -24.13 -8.07
C LEU A 326 23.60 -23.29 -6.87
N VAL A 327 22.67 -22.99 -5.96
CA VAL A 327 22.88 -22.18 -4.75
C VAL A 327 22.44 -22.99 -3.53
N ASP A 328 23.26 -22.98 -2.48
CA ASP A 328 22.94 -23.65 -1.22
C ASP A 328 21.65 -23.07 -0.60
N PRO A 329 20.84 -23.88 0.11
CA PRO A 329 19.69 -23.36 0.84
C PRO A 329 20.16 -22.32 1.87
N GLN A 330 19.53 -21.15 1.88
CA GLN A 330 19.68 -20.16 2.96
C GLN A 330 19.00 -20.64 4.25
#